data_AF-A0A250IYQ1-F1
#
_entry.id   AF-A0A250IYQ1-F1
#
_cell.length_a   1.000
_cell.length_b   1.000
_cell.length_c   1.000
_cell.angle_alpha   90.00
_cell.angle_beta   90.00
_cell.angle_gamma   90.00
#
_symmetry.space_group_name_H-M   'P 1'
#
loop_
_entity.id
_entity.type
_entity.pdbx_description
1 polymer ?
#
loop_
_entity_poly.entity_id
_entity_poly.type
_entity_poly.pdbx_seq_one_letter_code
_entity_poly.pdbx_strand_id
1 'polypeptide(L)'
;MRLETLKARIREAGGPELLERLEWNISGSELAPLTDSGLFTPPEVESLIVARYERGVCRWHGGGEYPVRGVLDHAIDAGRFLSEVRRRAELRGVSFHDGHTLVGLSEGPRSVRLPRLTPAPRAPERRVVLVGDAAARHSPLTCCGFGGMMRSFLPGSRVLAEALARERFPPSMAIPSRAPERRDEVNQLLDTAFAVLHALGNDSYAALLKDRLEGRDFARLLGGIARRRPQAFRELRMLAHTGPFALARWLEGFSRLLLNPFLAP
;
A
#
# COMPACT_ATOMS: atom_id res chain seq x y z
N MET A 1 4.58 -20.58 25.39
CA MET A 1 4.48 -19.73 26.61
C MET A 1 3.24 -18.87 26.41
N ARG A 2 2.22 -18.85 27.30
CA ARG A 2 1.06 -17.97 27.08
C ARG A 2 1.55 -16.52 27.15
N LEU A 3 1.43 -15.77 26.05
CA LEU A 3 1.63 -14.32 26.04
C LEU A 3 0.51 -13.71 26.89
N GLU A 4 0.77 -13.48 28.18
CA GLU A 4 -0.23 -12.91 29.11
C GLU A 4 -0.53 -11.44 28.79
N THR A 5 0.43 -10.70 28.22
CA THR A 5 0.26 -9.33 27.74
C THR A 5 1.21 -9.03 26.57
N LEU A 6 0.67 -8.63 25.42
CA LEU A 6 1.45 -8.10 24.30
C LEU A 6 1.69 -6.59 24.51
N LYS A 7 2.95 -6.18 24.70
CA LYS A 7 3.33 -4.76 24.73
C LYS A 7 3.87 -4.36 23.36
N ALA A 8 3.15 -3.52 22.64
CA ALA A 8 3.60 -3.00 21.35
C ALA A 8 4.32 -1.65 21.50
N ARG A 9 5.37 -1.44 20.69
CA ARG A 9 6.12 -0.19 20.65
C ARG A 9 6.32 0.25 19.21
N ILE A 10 5.96 1.48 18.89
CA ILE A 10 6.11 2.07 17.56
C ILE A 10 7.23 3.10 17.60
N ARG A 11 8.05 3.15 16.56
CA ARG A 11 9.15 4.11 16.39
C ARG A 11 8.88 4.92 15.13
N GLU A 12 8.84 6.23 15.28
CA GLU A 12 8.56 7.16 14.19
C GLU A 12 9.75 8.11 14.04
N ALA A 13 10.18 8.36 12.81
CA ALA A 13 11.28 9.26 12.51
C ALA A 13 10.81 10.72 12.59
N GLY A 14 9.54 10.98 12.29
CA GLY A 14 8.90 12.29 12.45
C GLY A 14 8.42 12.59 13.88
N GLY A 15 8.19 13.87 14.15
CA GLY A 15 7.41 14.33 15.31
C GLY A 15 5.93 14.52 14.96
N PRO A 16 5.04 14.67 15.96
CA PRO A 16 3.60 14.86 15.75
C PRO A 16 3.27 16.10 14.89
N GLU A 17 4.15 17.10 14.86
CA GLU A 17 4.04 18.31 14.03
C GLU A 17 4.09 18.08 12.50
N LEU A 18 4.61 16.94 12.02
CA LEU A 18 4.64 16.62 10.58
C LEU A 18 3.26 16.32 9.98
N LEU A 19 2.24 16.22 10.81
CA LEU A 19 0.89 15.79 10.44
C LEU A 19 -0.07 16.97 10.23
N GLU A 20 0.39 18.20 10.48
CA GLU A 20 -0.44 19.38 10.31
C GLU A 20 -0.61 19.69 8.80
N ARG A 21 -1.84 19.51 8.31
CA ARG A 21 -2.34 19.86 6.97
C ARG A 21 -2.00 18.90 5.83
N LEU A 22 -2.20 17.60 6.05
CA LEU A 22 -2.24 16.63 4.95
C LEU A 22 -3.67 16.10 4.78
N GLU A 23 -4.13 16.11 3.53
CA GLU A 23 -5.35 15.42 3.11
C GLU A 23 -4.96 14.15 2.36
N TRP A 24 -5.65 13.05 2.66
CA TRP A 24 -5.49 11.80 1.91
C TRP A 24 -6.74 11.46 1.14
N ASN A 25 -6.58 11.27 -0.16
CA ASN A 25 -7.66 10.80 -1.01
C ASN A 25 -7.80 9.28 -0.89
N ILE A 26 -9.04 8.82 -0.81
CA ILE A 26 -9.42 7.41 -0.73
C ILE A 26 -10.78 7.20 -1.40
N SER A 27 -11.04 5.99 -1.90
CA SER A 27 -12.39 5.68 -2.36
C SER A 27 -13.29 5.39 -1.16
N GLY A 28 -14.54 5.87 -1.15
CA GLY A 28 -15.42 5.75 0.04
C GLY A 28 -15.59 4.30 0.53
N SER A 29 -15.72 3.37 -0.42
CA SER A 29 -15.80 1.93 -0.12
C SER A 29 -14.56 1.36 0.59
N GLU A 30 -13.41 2.03 0.52
CA GLU A 30 -12.15 1.59 1.13
C GLU A 30 -11.97 2.08 2.56
N LEU A 31 -12.91 2.88 3.09
CA LEU A 31 -12.96 3.27 4.50
C LEU A 31 -13.60 2.19 5.40
N ALA A 32 -14.37 1.25 4.82
CA ALA A 32 -15.05 0.18 5.53
C ALA A 32 -14.16 -0.61 6.52
N PRO A 33 -12.87 -0.89 6.25
CA PRO A 33 -12.04 -1.60 7.23
C PRO A 33 -11.85 -0.87 8.57
N LEU A 34 -11.99 0.47 8.61
CA LEU A 34 -11.96 1.23 9.88
C LEU A 34 -13.14 0.88 10.78
N THR A 35 -14.33 0.73 10.19
CA THR A 35 -15.54 0.35 10.91
C THR A 35 -15.59 -1.15 11.18
N ASP A 36 -15.20 -1.97 10.21
CA ASP A 36 -15.28 -3.44 10.30
C ASP A 36 -14.32 -4.02 11.35
N SER A 37 -13.23 -3.31 11.62
CA SER A 37 -12.29 -3.66 12.70
C SER A 37 -12.76 -3.26 14.09
N GLY A 38 -13.82 -2.45 14.20
CA GLY A 38 -14.27 -1.84 15.46
C GLY A 38 -13.32 -0.77 16.01
N LEU A 39 -12.33 -0.31 15.22
CA LEU A 39 -11.45 0.79 15.62
C LEU A 39 -12.15 2.15 15.61
N PHE A 40 -13.09 2.33 14.69
CA PHE A 40 -13.91 3.53 14.55
C PHE A 40 -15.38 3.11 14.42
N THR A 41 -16.27 3.97 14.88
CA THR A 41 -17.70 3.92 14.56
C THR A 41 -17.96 4.62 13.22
N PRO A 42 -19.08 4.32 12.52
CA PRO A 42 -19.43 5.01 11.29
C PRO A 42 -19.48 6.55 11.42
N PRO A 43 -20.04 7.15 12.50
CA PRO A 43 -20.01 8.60 12.68
C PRO A 43 -18.59 9.17 12.88
N GLU A 44 -17.70 8.42 13.53
CA GLU A 44 -16.31 8.86 13.70
C GLU A 44 -15.58 8.87 12.36
N VAL A 45 -15.78 7.85 11.51
CA VAL A 45 -15.21 7.84 10.14
C VAL A 45 -15.78 8.99 9.31
N GLU A 46 -17.09 9.23 9.40
CA GLU A 46 -17.74 10.34 8.70
C GLU A 46 -17.11 11.69 9.09
N SER A 47 -16.81 11.87 10.37
CA SER A 47 -16.20 13.11 10.88
C SER A 47 -14.78 13.38 10.37
N LEU A 48 -14.09 12.37 9.80
CA LEU A 48 -12.76 12.52 9.20
C LEU A 48 -12.83 13.02 7.76
N ILE A 49 -13.98 12.91 7.10
CA ILE A 49 -14.13 13.25 5.68
C ILE A 49 -14.27 14.76 5.56
N VAL A 50 -13.31 15.39 4.87
CA VAL A 50 -13.27 16.84 4.65
C VAL A 50 -13.86 17.25 3.31
N ALA A 51 -13.84 16.36 2.32
CA ALA A 51 -14.45 16.59 1.02
C ALA A 51 -14.91 15.30 0.33
N ARG A 52 -15.90 15.44 -0.56
CA ARG A 52 -16.39 14.38 -1.44
C ARG A 52 -16.42 14.89 -2.87
N TYR A 53 -15.95 14.07 -3.79
CA TYR A 53 -15.85 14.40 -5.21
C TYR A 53 -16.77 13.49 -6.02
N GLU A 54 -17.64 14.09 -6.83
CA GLU A 54 -18.48 13.31 -7.74
C GLU A 54 -17.66 12.62 -8.85
N ARG A 55 -16.56 13.28 -9.27
CA ARG A 55 -15.69 12.85 -10.37
C ARG A 55 -14.23 13.22 -10.10
N GLY A 56 -13.33 12.27 -10.36
CA GLY A 56 -11.90 12.50 -10.50
C GLY A 56 -11.48 12.57 -11.97
N VAL A 57 -10.27 13.03 -12.25
CA VAL A 57 -9.69 13.07 -13.60
C VAL A 57 -8.26 12.56 -13.54
N CYS A 58 -7.91 11.61 -14.40
CA CYS A 58 -6.52 11.27 -14.68
C CYS A 58 -6.07 11.98 -15.95
N ARG A 59 -4.94 12.70 -15.88
CA ARG A 59 -4.34 13.42 -16.99
C ARG A 59 -2.84 13.17 -16.97
N TRP A 60 -2.26 13.01 -18.15
CA TRP A 60 -0.81 12.86 -18.34
C TRP A 60 -0.26 14.02 -19.16
N HIS A 61 1.03 14.31 -19.00
CA HIS A 61 1.64 15.43 -19.72
C HIS A 61 1.59 15.18 -21.24
N GLY A 62 1.01 16.12 -21.98
CA GLY A 62 0.81 15.99 -23.43
C GLY A 62 -0.24 14.97 -23.86
N GLY A 63 -1.01 14.43 -22.90
CA GLY A 63 -2.02 13.40 -23.13
C GLY A 63 -3.46 13.92 -23.00
N GLY A 64 -4.40 12.97 -22.99
CA GLY A 64 -5.82 13.22 -22.81
C GLY A 64 -6.25 13.37 -21.35
N GLU A 65 -7.56 13.60 -21.17
CA GLU A 65 -8.22 13.66 -19.88
C GLU A 65 -9.22 12.52 -19.76
N TYR A 66 -9.09 11.75 -18.69
CA TYR A 66 -9.88 10.54 -18.47
C TYR A 66 -10.65 10.69 -17.16
N PRO A 67 -11.94 11.10 -17.22
CA PRO A 67 -12.76 11.20 -16.02
C PRO A 67 -13.09 9.82 -15.46
N VAL A 68 -13.14 9.72 -14.14
CA VAL A 68 -13.46 8.50 -13.39
C VAL A 68 -14.36 8.82 -12.20
N ARG A 69 -15.23 7.89 -11.83
CA ARG A 69 -16.17 8.03 -10.70
C ARG A 69 -15.91 6.96 -9.65
N GLY A 70 -16.18 7.31 -8.40
CA GLY A 70 -16.11 6.38 -7.27
C GLY A 70 -14.70 5.90 -6.94
N VAL A 71 -13.68 6.66 -7.32
CA VAL A 71 -12.26 6.38 -7.07
C VAL A 71 -11.64 7.64 -6.50
N LEU A 72 -10.93 7.52 -5.36
CA LEU A 72 -10.32 8.67 -4.69
C LEU A 72 -11.33 9.82 -4.50
N ASP A 73 -12.60 9.46 -4.28
CA ASP A 73 -13.76 10.34 -4.25
C ASP A 73 -14.00 10.95 -2.86
N HIS A 74 -13.16 10.62 -1.88
CA HIS A 74 -13.19 11.16 -0.54
C HIS A 74 -11.82 11.70 -0.18
N ALA A 75 -11.76 12.90 0.36
CA ALA A 75 -10.58 13.41 1.07
C ALA A 75 -10.82 13.29 2.57
N ILE A 76 -9.85 12.72 3.29
CA ILE A 76 -9.87 12.68 4.76
C ILE A 76 -8.80 13.60 5.35
N ASP A 77 -9.07 14.12 6.54
CA ASP A 77 -8.08 14.79 7.38
C ASP A 77 -7.08 13.75 7.91
N ALA A 78 -5.90 13.68 7.29
CA ALA A 78 -4.88 12.71 7.65
C ALA A 78 -4.30 12.98 9.04
N GLY A 79 -4.18 14.27 9.42
CA GLY A 79 -3.68 14.67 10.72
C GLY A 79 -4.60 14.17 11.83
N ARG A 80 -5.89 14.50 11.74
CA ARG A 80 -6.91 14.06 12.69
C ARG A 80 -7.02 12.54 12.73
N PHE A 81 -6.99 11.87 11.57
CA PHE A 81 -7.01 10.41 11.51
C PHE A 81 -5.84 9.79 12.28
N LEU A 82 -4.61 10.24 12.03
CA LEU A 82 -3.41 9.70 12.67
C LEU A 82 -3.37 10.01 14.17
N SER A 83 -3.75 11.22 14.58
CA SER A 83 -3.87 11.58 16.00
C SER A 83 -4.84 10.65 16.73
N GLU A 84 -5.97 10.35 16.10
CA GLU A 84 -7.00 9.50 16.70
C GLU A 84 -6.57 8.02 16.73
N VAL A 85 -5.91 7.52 15.69
CA VAL A 85 -5.30 6.17 15.69
C VAL A 85 -4.25 6.05 16.80
N ARG A 86 -3.35 7.04 16.94
CA ARG A 86 -2.33 7.08 18.00
C ARG A 86 -2.98 7.05 19.37
N ARG A 87 -3.94 7.94 19.63
CA ARG A 87 -4.68 8.01 20.90
C ARG A 87 -5.31 6.65 21.27
N ARG A 88 -5.97 6.01 20.31
CA ARG A 88 -6.60 4.69 20.51
C ARG A 88 -5.59 3.56 20.72
N ALA A 89 -4.41 3.64 20.11
CA ALA A 89 -3.33 2.70 20.33
C ALA A 89 -2.71 2.88 21.74
N GLU A 90 -2.46 4.11 22.16
CA GLU A 90 -1.94 4.43 23.50
C GLU A 90 -2.90 3.95 24.61
N LEU A 91 -4.22 4.13 24.43
CA LEU A 91 -5.24 3.57 25.33
C LEU A 91 -5.22 2.04 25.43
N ARG A 92 -4.68 1.35 24.41
CA ARG A 92 -4.49 -0.10 24.38
C ARG A 92 -3.09 -0.53 24.85
N GLY A 93 -2.31 0.40 25.39
CA GLY A 93 -0.97 0.14 25.95
C GLY A 93 0.18 0.17 24.93
N VAL A 94 -0.04 0.69 23.72
CA VAL A 94 1.03 0.91 22.75
C VAL A 94 1.88 2.11 23.16
N SER A 95 3.20 1.97 23.16
CA SER A 95 4.11 3.10 23.42
C SER A 95 4.71 3.63 22.10
N PHE A 96 4.60 4.93 21.86
CA PHE A 96 5.25 5.60 20.74
C PHE A 96 6.60 6.19 21.16
N HIS A 97 7.59 6.07 20.29
CA HIS A 97 8.93 6.61 20.45
C HIS A 97 9.24 7.50 19.24
N ASP A 98 8.84 8.76 19.33
CA ASP A 98 9.00 9.76 18.27
C ASP A 98 10.46 10.22 18.14
N GLY A 99 10.87 10.71 16.97
CA GLY A 99 12.24 11.14 16.68
C GLY A 99 13.29 10.02 16.66
N HIS A 100 12.86 8.79 16.38
CA HIS A 100 13.71 7.60 16.37
C HIS A 100 13.79 6.95 14.99
N THR A 101 14.85 7.26 14.26
CA THR A 101 15.15 6.61 12.98
C THR A 101 15.83 5.25 13.18
N LEU A 102 15.26 4.22 12.56
CA LEU A 102 15.89 2.91 12.45
C LEU A 102 16.94 2.93 11.34
N VAL A 103 18.18 2.54 11.63
CA VAL A 103 19.27 2.51 10.63
C VAL A 103 19.80 1.10 10.31
N GLY A 104 19.22 0.09 10.93
CA GLY A 104 19.53 -1.29 10.62
C GLY A 104 18.79 -2.25 11.53
N LEU A 105 18.98 -3.53 11.25
CA LEU A 105 18.33 -4.64 11.91
C LEU A 105 19.36 -5.76 12.07
N SER A 106 19.40 -6.39 13.25
CA SER A 106 20.13 -7.65 13.44
C SER A 106 19.28 -8.60 14.27
N GLU A 107 19.10 -9.81 13.78
CA GLU A 107 18.28 -10.84 14.41
C GLU A 107 19.15 -11.80 15.24
N GLY A 108 18.64 -12.20 16.40
CA GLY A 108 19.18 -13.27 17.22
C GLY A 108 18.09 -14.29 17.57
N PRO A 109 18.44 -15.47 18.11
CA PRO A 109 17.52 -16.61 18.24
C PRO A 109 16.25 -16.35 19.06
N ARG A 110 16.23 -15.29 19.89
CA ARG A 110 15.10 -14.92 20.76
C ARG A 110 14.87 -13.41 20.85
N SER A 111 15.54 -12.62 20.02
CA SER A 111 15.52 -11.16 20.13
C SER A 111 15.96 -10.50 18.84
N VAL A 112 15.35 -9.36 18.54
CA VAL A 112 15.81 -8.46 17.48
C VAL A 112 16.55 -7.27 18.11
N ARG A 113 17.71 -6.92 17.55
CA ARG A 113 18.44 -5.69 17.86
C ARG A 113 18.27 -4.68 16.72
N LEU A 114 17.97 -3.45 17.12
CA LEU A 114 17.66 -2.32 16.25
C LEU A 114 18.71 -1.22 16.46
N PRO A 115 19.80 -1.13 15.66
CA PRO A 115 20.73 0.01 15.65
C PRO A 115 20.05 1.33 15.22
N ARG A 116 20.55 2.48 15.73
CA ARG A 116 19.84 3.78 15.74
C ARG A 116 20.79 4.96 15.50
N LEU A 117 20.24 6.09 15.03
CA LEU A 117 20.93 7.40 15.01
C LEU A 117 20.80 8.16 16.33
N THR A 118 19.68 7.98 17.06
CA THR A 118 19.43 8.61 18.37
C THR A 118 19.20 7.56 19.48
N PRO A 119 19.78 7.74 20.69
CA PRO A 119 19.61 6.77 21.79
C PRO A 119 18.21 6.84 22.41
N ALA A 120 17.37 5.83 22.16
CA ALA A 120 16.13 5.63 22.93
C ALA A 120 16.41 5.10 24.36
N PRO A 121 15.54 5.33 25.35
CA PRO A 121 15.61 4.62 26.62
C PRO A 121 15.66 3.10 26.38
N ARG A 122 16.55 2.44 27.13
CA ARG A 122 16.77 0.99 27.04
C ARG A 122 15.44 0.29 27.33
N ALA A 123 14.94 -0.52 26.39
CA ALA A 123 13.74 -1.30 26.66
C ALA A 123 14.00 -2.18 27.90
N PRO A 124 13.17 -2.12 28.95
CA PRO A 124 13.46 -2.81 30.21
C PRO A 124 13.37 -4.35 30.08
N GLU A 125 12.80 -4.87 29.00
CA GLU A 125 12.47 -6.29 28.86
C GLU A 125 13.33 -7.01 27.80
N ARG A 126 13.75 -8.23 28.14
CA ARG A 126 14.74 -9.05 27.40
C ARG A 126 14.23 -9.73 26.11
N ARG A 127 13.00 -9.45 25.65
CA ARG A 127 12.40 -10.14 24.49
C ARG A 127 11.62 -9.16 23.62
N VAL A 128 12.27 -8.60 22.61
CA VAL A 128 11.65 -7.73 21.59
C VAL A 128 11.61 -8.50 20.28
N VAL A 129 10.41 -8.59 19.70
CA VAL A 129 10.17 -9.17 18.37
C VAL A 129 9.77 -8.03 17.43
N LEU A 130 10.42 -7.94 16.28
CA LEU A 130 9.99 -7.03 15.22
C LEU A 130 8.84 -7.68 14.47
N VAL A 131 7.72 -6.96 14.40
CA VAL A 131 6.50 -7.42 13.74
C VAL A 131 6.38 -6.89 12.30
N GLY A 132 7.08 -5.81 11.98
CA GLY A 132 7.12 -5.23 10.64
C GLY A 132 7.78 -3.85 10.64
N ASP A 133 7.88 -3.26 9.45
CA ASP A 133 8.31 -1.88 9.20
C ASP A 133 7.25 -1.18 8.32
N ALA A 134 6.96 0.08 8.62
CA ALA A 134 5.97 0.91 7.95
C ALA A 134 6.55 2.29 7.54
N ALA A 135 7.86 2.40 7.32
CA ALA A 135 8.59 3.64 6.98
C ALA A 135 8.30 4.21 5.56
N ALA A 136 7.06 4.09 5.08
CA ALA A 136 6.59 4.59 3.78
C ALA A 136 7.52 4.17 2.62
N ARG A 137 7.66 5.01 1.57
CA ARG A 137 8.41 4.76 0.30
C ARG A 137 9.88 4.32 0.46
N HIS A 138 10.42 4.30 1.69
CA HIS A 138 11.77 3.86 2.02
C HIS A 138 11.81 2.45 2.61
N SER A 139 10.64 1.89 2.96
CA SER A 139 10.50 0.53 3.47
C SER A 139 10.14 -0.45 2.34
N PRO A 140 10.77 -1.63 2.29
CA PRO A 140 10.40 -2.70 1.36
C PRO A 140 9.03 -3.35 1.65
N LEU A 141 8.33 -2.89 2.69
CA LEU A 141 7.00 -3.33 3.13
C LEU A 141 5.89 -2.31 2.80
N THR A 142 6.16 -1.37 1.89
CA THR A 142 5.23 -0.27 1.60
C THR A 142 3.87 -0.77 1.12
N CYS A 143 2.82 -0.46 1.87
CA CYS A 143 1.49 -0.32 1.29
C CYS A 143 1.51 0.92 0.39
N CYS A 144 1.34 0.75 -0.92
CA CYS A 144 1.41 1.82 -1.91
C CYS A 144 0.30 2.86 -1.72
N GLY A 145 0.51 3.81 -0.81
CA GLY A 145 -0.46 4.86 -0.44
C GLY A 145 -1.52 4.41 0.58
N PHE A 146 -2.30 5.39 1.07
CA PHE A 146 -3.30 5.18 2.12
C PHE A 146 -4.37 4.14 1.74
N GLY A 147 -4.87 4.15 0.50
CA GLY A 147 -5.82 3.13 0.02
C GLY A 147 -5.24 1.71 0.05
N GLY A 148 -3.98 1.53 -0.37
CA GLY A 148 -3.29 0.24 -0.27
C GLY A 148 -3.15 -0.25 1.17
N MET A 149 -2.89 0.67 2.10
CA MET A 149 -2.82 0.34 3.53
C MET A 149 -4.18 -0.13 4.04
N MET A 150 -5.26 0.57 3.70
CA MET A 150 -6.61 0.22 4.14
C MET A 150 -7.06 -1.15 3.62
N ARG A 151 -6.72 -1.49 2.37
CA ARG A 151 -7.01 -2.82 1.78
C ARG A 151 -6.28 -3.95 2.53
N SER A 152 -5.03 -3.73 2.92
CA SER A 152 -4.19 -4.72 3.61
C SER A 152 -4.40 -4.77 5.12
N PHE A 153 -5.05 -3.77 5.71
CA PHE A 153 -5.15 -3.59 7.15
C PHE A 153 -5.75 -4.80 7.89
N LEU A 154 -6.97 -5.22 7.52
CA LEU A 154 -7.66 -6.34 8.17
C LEU A 154 -7.05 -7.71 7.86
N PRO A 155 -6.71 -8.04 6.59
CA PRO A 155 -5.99 -9.28 6.30
C PRO A 155 -4.65 -9.36 7.05
N GLY A 156 -3.88 -8.27 7.04
CA GLY A 156 -2.59 -8.17 7.72
C GLY A 156 -2.72 -8.35 9.24
N SER A 157 -3.74 -7.76 9.87
CA SER A 157 -3.95 -7.94 11.31
C SER A 157 -4.29 -9.37 11.70
N ARG A 158 -5.03 -10.10 10.86
CA ARG A 158 -5.33 -11.54 11.07
C ARG A 158 -4.08 -12.40 10.93
N VAL A 159 -3.29 -12.19 9.88
CA VAL A 159 -2.02 -12.90 9.69
C VAL A 159 -1.09 -12.66 10.87
N LEU A 160 -1.03 -11.42 11.37
CA LEU A 160 -0.24 -11.10 12.56
C LEU A 160 -0.76 -11.80 13.81
N ALA A 161 -2.08 -11.82 14.04
CA ALA A 161 -2.66 -12.53 15.17
C ALA A 161 -2.37 -14.04 15.13
N GLU A 162 -2.43 -14.65 13.94
CA GLU A 162 -2.06 -16.06 13.74
C GLU A 162 -0.56 -16.29 13.96
N ALA A 163 0.29 -15.41 13.46
CA ALA A 163 1.75 -15.46 13.64
C ALA A 163 2.13 -15.37 15.13
N LEU A 164 1.48 -14.47 15.87
CA LEU A 164 1.64 -14.33 17.32
C LEU A 164 1.20 -15.60 18.07
N ALA A 165 0.08 -16.21 17.66
CA ALA A 165 -0.39 -17.46 18.25
C ALA A 165 0.55 -18.65 17.96
N ARG A 166 1.25 -18.62 16.83
CA ARG A 166 2.14 -19.70 16.36
C ARG A 166 3.63 -19.46 16.64
N GLU A 167 3.99 -18.34 17.26
CA GLU A 167 5.39 -17.90 17.49
C GLU A 167 6.26 -17.92 16.22
N ARG A 168 5.69 -17.66 15.03
CA ARG A 168 6.39 -17.69 13.73
C ARG A 168 6.08 -16.43 12.92
N PHE A 169 7.12 -15.68 12.58
CA PHE A 169 7.01 -14.42 11.84
C PHE A 169 7.62 -14.58 10.45
N PRO A 170 6.88 -14.31 9.36
CA PRO A 170 7.42 -14.38 8.02
C PRO A 170 8.31 -13.15 7.73
N PRO A 171 9.51 -13.32 7.15
CA PRO A 171 10.23 -12.21 6.55
C PRO A 171 9.61 -11.88 5.19
N SER A 172 9.46 -10.60 4.88
CA SER A 172 9.23 -10.17 3.50
C SER A 172 9.99 -8.86 3.20
N MET A 173 10.62 -8.82 2.03
CA MET A 173 11.28 -7.64 1.48
C MET A 173 11.05 -7.62 -0.03
N ALA A 174 10.58 -6.49 -0.57
CA ALA A 174 10.66 -6.18 -1.99
C ALA A 174 11.18 -4.75 -2.20
N ILE A 175 12.12 -4.58 -3.14
CA ILE A 175 12.79 -3.30 -3.43
C ILE A 175 12.16 -2.70 -4.70
N PRO A 176 11.65 -1.47 -4.68
CA PRO A 176 11.27 -0.76 -5.90
C PRO A 176 12.51 -0.24 -6.65
N SER A 177 12.51 -0.41 -7.97
CA SER A 177 13.52 0.20 -8.86
C SER A 177 13.23 1.70 -9.06
N ARG A 178 14.29 2.52 -9.09
CA ARG A 178 14.23 3.94 -9.48
C ARG A 178 15.15 4.15 -10.68
N ALA A 179 14.56 4.39 -11.85
CA ALA A 179 15.28 4.84 -13.04
C ALA A 179 14.48 5.98 -13.71
N PRO A 180 14.96 7.24 -13.66
CA PRO A 180 14.25 8.41 -14.17
C PRO A 180 14.47 8.69 -15.67
N GLU A 181 15.21 7.83 -16.37
CA GLU A 181 15.73 8.06 -17.73
C GLU A 181 14.66 8.18 -18.85
N ARG A 182 13.37 7.86 -18.59
CA ARG A 182 12.33 7.67 -19.63
C ARG A 182 10.98 8.30 -19.29
N ARG A 183 10.98 9.57 -18.87
CA ARG A 183 9.77 10.27 -18.42
C ARG A 183 8.69 10.34 -19.50
N ASP A 184 9.07 10.67 -20.74
CA ASP A 184 8.11 10.92 -21.81
C ASP A 184 7.51 9.62 -22.36
N GLU A 185 8.31 8.56 -22.48
CA GLU A 185 7.82 7.24 -22.88
C GLU A 185 6.81 6.71 -21.86
N VAL A 186 7.10 6.89 -20.56
CA VAL A 186 6.20 6.52 -19.45
C VAL A 186 4.90 7.34 -19.51
N ASN A 187 4.97 8.66 -19.70
CA ASN A 187 3.77 9.50 -19.82
C ASN A 187 2.89 9.06 -20.99
N GLN A 188 3.48 8.82 -22.16
CA GLN A 188 2.73 8.35 -23.33
C GLN A 188 2.16 6.93 -23.13
N LEU A 189 2.85 6.07 -22.37
CA LEU A 189 2.38 4.70 -22.08
C LEU A 189 1.18 4.75 -21.15
N LEU A 190 1.28 5.55 -20.09
CA LEU A 190 0.20 5.79 -19.14
C LEU A 190 -1.00 6.45 -19.84
N ASP A 191 -0.77 7.42 -20.72
CA ASP A 191 -1.84 8.02 -21.52
C ASP A 191 -2.56 6.98 -22.39
N THR A 192 -1.81 6.14 -23.11
CA THR A 192 -2.39 5.06 -23.91
C THR A 192 -3.20 4.09 -23.04
N ALA A 193 -2.64 3.68 -21.90
CA ALA A 193 -3.30 2.75 -20.99
C ALA A 193 -4.60 3.33 -20.44
N PHE A 194 -4.61 4.59 -20.01
CA PHE A 194 -5.78 5.25 -19.46
C PHE A 194 -6.83 5.58 -20.53
N ALA A 195 -6.42 5.85 -21.77
CA ALA A 195 -7.33 5.95 -22.90
C ALA A 195 -8.03 4.62 -23.23
N VAL A 196 -7.33 3.49 -23.06
CA VAL A 196 -7.92 2.16 -23.23
C VAL A 196 -8.86 1.84 -22.07
N LEU A 197 -8.44 2.08 -20.82
CA LEU A 197 -9.27 1.88 -19.63
C LEU A 197 -10.56 2.70 -19.70
N HIS A 198 -10.46 3.97 -20.07
CA HIS A 198 -11.62 4.83 -20.21
C HIS A 198 -12.62 4.27 -21.23
N ALA A 199 -12.13 3.72 -22.35
CA ALA A 199 -12.96 3.06 -23.35
C ALA A 199 -13.55 1.70 -22.89
N LEU A 200 -12.95 1.03 -21.91
CA LEU A 200 -13.50 -0.18 -21.29
C LEU A 200 -14.65 0.12 -20.32
N GLY A 201 -14.80 1.38 -19.90
CA GLY A 201 -15.87 1.83 -19.00
C GLY A 201 -15.40 2.05 -17.57
N ASN A 202 -16.25 2.73 -16.78
CA ASN A 202 -15.88 3.19 -15.44
C ASN A 202 -15.56 2.04 -14.46
N ASP A 203 -16.22 0.89 -14.59
CA ASP A 203 -16.06 -0.21 -13.63
C ASP A 203 -14.67 -0.85 -13.74
N SER A 204 -14.24 -1.24 -14.94
CA SER A 204 -12.88 -1.77 -15.17
C SER A 204 -11.82 -0.71 -14.86
N TYR A 205 -12.09 0.56 -15.19
CA TYR A 205 -11.19 1.66 -14.86
C TYR A 205 -11.04 1.83 -13.33
N ALA A 206 -12.14 1.89 -12.59
CA ALA A 206 -12.13 1.99 -11.14
C ALA A 206 -11.53 0.75 -10.48
N ALA A 207 -11.76 -0.43 -11.05
CA ALA A 207 -11.16 -1.68 -10.58
C ALA A 207 -9.64 -1.64 -10.68
N LEU A 208 -9.06 -1.14 -11.79
CA LEU A 208 -7.60 -0.98 -11.88
C LEU A 208 -7.07 -0.03 -10.81
N LEU A 209 -7.66 1.15 -10.65
CA LEU A 209 -7.19 2.15 -9.70
C LEU A 209 -7.30 1.70 -8.23
N LYS A 210 -8.15 0.71 -7.95
CA LYS A 210 -8.33 0.09 -6.64
C LYS A 210 -7.55 -1.22 -6.47
N ASP A 211 -6.70 -1.59 -7.43
CA ASP A 211 -5.98 -2.87 -7.49
C ASP A 211 -6.90 -4.11 -7.45
N ARG A 212 -8.08 -4.02 -8.08
CA ARG A 212 -9.12 -5.07 -8.15
C ARG A 212 -9.44 -5.49 -9.58
N LEU A 213 -8.59 -5.15 -10.56
CA LEU A 213 -8.86 -5.48 -11.96
C LEU A 213 -8.83 -6.99 -12.18
N GLU A 214 -9.91 -7.53 -12.71
CA GLU A 214 -10.01 -8.96 -13.03
C GLU A 214 -9.16 -9.32 -14.25
N GLY A 215 -8.72 -10.58 -14.32
CA GLY A 215 -7.86 -11.07 -15.40
C GLY A 215 -8.42 -10.83 -16.81
N ARG A 216 -9.74 -10.95 -17.01
CA ARG A 216 -10.38 -10.71 -18.32
C ARG A 216 -10.25 -9.26 -18.77
N ASP A 217 -10.53 -8.32 -17.88
CA ASP A 217 -10.41 -6.90 -18.19
C ASP A 217 -8.96 -6.46 -18.28
N PHE A 218 -8.07 -7.08 -17.50
CA PHE A 218 -6.63 -6.90 -17.66
C PHE A 218 -6.14 -7.38 -19.04
N ALA A 219 -6.61 -8.53 -19.54
CA ALA A 219 -6.30 -8.98 -20.89
C ALA A 219 -6.85 -8.05 -21.98
N ARG A 220 -8.08 -7.52 -21.79
CA ARG A 220 -8.66 -6.50 -22.70
C ARG A 220 -7.83 -5.21 -22.70
N LEU A 221 -7.38 -4.77 -21.53
CA LEU A 221 -6.49 -3.62 -21.37
C LEU A 221 -5.17 -3.83 -22.13
N LEU A 222 -4.48 -4.95 -21.88
CA LEU A 222 -3.23 -5.28 -22.56
C LEU A 222 -3.42 -5.38 -24.08
N GLY A 223 -4.49 -6.02 -24.54
CA GLY A 223 -4.82 -6.11 -25.96
C GLY A 223 -5.12 -4.75 -26.59
N GLY A 224 -5.81 -3.86 -25.87
CA GLY A 224 -6.07 -2.49 -26.31
C GLY A 224 -4.78 -1.66 -26.40
N ILE A 225 -3.90 -1.78 -25.41
CA ILE A 225 -2.57 -1.13 -25.43
C ILE A 225 -1.74 -1.66 -26.60
N ALA A 226 -1.73 -2.98 -26.84
CA ALA A 226 -1.00 -3.60 -27.95
C ALA A 226 -1.43 -3.05 -29.31
N ARG A 227 -2.74 -2.86 -29.51
CA ARG A 227 -3.30 -2.33 -30.75
C ARG A 227 -2.99 -0.85 -30.95
N ARG A 228 -3.06 -0.04 -29.89
CA ARG A 228 -2.82 1.41 -29.96
C ARG A 228 -1.35 1.79 -29.95
N ARG A 229 -0.50 0.97 -29.29
CA ARG A 229 0.94 1.20 -29.17
C ARG A 229 1.70 -0.14 -29.24
N PRO A 230 1.89 -0.73 -30.43
CA PRO A 230 2.65 -1.98 -30.60
C PRO A 230 4.08 -1.89 -30.04
N GLN A 231 4.67 -0.69 -30.11
CA GLN A 231 6.00 -0.39 -29.55
C GLN A 231 6.08 -0.50 -28.03
N ALA A 232 4.96 -0.42 -27.29
CA ALA A 232 4.92 -0.54 -25.84
C ALA A 232 5.44 -1.90 -25.35
N PHE A 233 5.18 -2.99 -26.09
CA PHE A 233 5.69 -4.32 -25.74
C PHE A 233 7.18 -4.47 -26.00
N ARG A 234 7.71 -3.74 -27.00
CA ARG A 234 9.15 -3.65 -27.25
C ARG A 234 9.82 -2.84 -26.13
N GLU A 235 9.20 -1.75 -25.71
CA GLU A 235 9.66 -0.93 -24.57
C GLU A 235 9.55 -1.69 -23.24
N LEU A 236 8.47 -2.46 -23.00
CA LEU A 236 8.34 -3.33 -21.82
C LEU A 236 9.41 -4.42 -21.80
N ARG A 237 9.71 -5.03 -22.96
CA ARG A 237 10.80 -6.00 -23.12
C ARG A 237 12.18 -5.36 -22.92
N MET A 238 12.32 -4.05 -23.18
CA MET A 238 13.55 -3.29 -22.91
C MET A 238 13.64 -2.78 -21.46
N LEU A 239 12.51 -2.42 -20.83
CA LEU A 239 12.37 -2.01 -19.42
C LEU A 239 12.51 -3.21 -18.48
N ALA A 240 12.09 -4.38 -18.94
CA ALA A 240 12.45 -5.67 -18.38
C ALA A 240 13.93 -5.94 -18.65
N HIS A 241 14.82 -5.31 -17.87
CA HIS A 241 16.18 -5.80 -17.65
C HIS A 241 16.20 -7.18 -16.96
N THR A 242 15.03 -7.78 -16.75
CA THR A 242 14.82 -9.09 -16.20
C THR A 242 14.85 -10.10 -17.35
N GLY A 243 15.84 -10.99 -17.34
CA GLY A 243 16.10 -11.95 -18.42
C GLY A 243 14.88 -12.81 -18.84
N PRO A 244 15.00 -13.65 -19.88
CA PRO A 244 13.89 -14.39 -20.49
C PRO A 244 13.02 -15.20 -19.49
N PHE A 245 13.59 -15.62 -18.37
CA PHE A 245 12.89 -16.30 -17.28
C PHE A 245 11.86 -15.43 -16.53
N ALA A 246 12.06 -14.12 -16.43
CA ALA A 246 11.10 -13.23 -15.77
C ALA A 246 9.86 -12.98 -16.61
N LEU A 247 10.00 -12.90 -17.94
CA LEU A 247 8.87 -12.82 -18.85
C LEU A 247 8.06 -14.12 -18.84
N ALA A 248 8.73 -15.28 -18.81
CA ALA A 248 8.08 -16.58 -18.68
C ALA A 248 7.31 -16.69 -17.34
N ARG A 249 7.92 -16.28 -16.23
CA ARG A 249 7.25 -16.24 -14.91
C ARG A 249 6.09 -15.25 -14.86
N TRP A 250 6.20 -14.12 -15.53
CA TRP A 250 5.11 -13.14 -15.62
C TRP A 250 3.96 -13.68 -16.48
N LEU A 251 4.25 -14.32 -17.61
CA LEU A 251 3.26 -14.99 -18.45
C LEU A 251 2.59 -16.18 -17.73
N GLU A 252 3.33 -16.92 -16.91
CA GLU A 252 2.81 -17.98 -16.05
C GLU A 252 1.91 -17.42 -14.92
N GLY A 253 2.31 -16.32 -14.28
CA GLY A 253 1.46 -15.62 -13.31
C GLY A 253 0.18 -15.06 -13.95
N PHE A 254 0.31 -14.51 -15.15
CA PHE A 254 -0.80 -13.98 -15.95
C PHE A 254 -1.77 -15.10 -16.40
N SER A 255 -1.26 -16.26 -16.83
CA SER A 255 -2.10 -17.39 -17.20
C SER A 255 -2.85 -17.96 -15.98
N ARG A 256 -2.22 -17.99 -14.80
CA ARG A 256 -2.88 -18.37 -13.54
C ARG A 256 -4.01 -17.39 -13.16
N LEU A 257 -3.79 -16.08 -13.30
CA LEU A 257 -4.82 -15.05 -13.08
C LEU A 257 -6.01 -15.15 -14.05
N LEU A 258 -5.77 -15.62 -15.28
CA LEU A 258 -6.81 -15.84 -16.29
C LEU A 258 -7.59 -17.14 -16.07
N LEU A 259 -6.94 -18.18 -15.55
CA LEU A 259 -7.50 -19.53 -15.43
C LEU A 259 -8.08 -19.81 -14.03
N ASN A 260 -7.71 -19.06 -13.00
CA ASN A 260 -8.14 -19.35 -11.63
C ASN A 260 -8.25 -18.06 -10.77
N PRO A 261 -9.42 -17.39 -10.72
CA PRO A 261 -9.60 -16.12 -9.99
C PRO A 261 -9.50 -16.24 -8.45
N PHE A 262 -9.39 -17.46 -7.89
CA PHE A 262 -9.42 -17.72 -6.44
C PHE A 262 -8.06 -18.06 -5.81
N LEU A 263 -6.96 -18.02 -6.57
CA LEU A 263 -5.61 -18.25 -6.06
C LEU A 263 -4.66 -17.12 -6.46
N ALA A 264 -4.92 -15.93 -5.94
CA ALA A 264 -3.83 -14.99 -5.67
C ALA A 264 -3.29 -15.30 -4.27
N PRO A 265 -1.95 -15.34 -4.06
CA PRO A 265 -1.39 -15.41 -2.71
C PRO A 265 -1.78 -14.19 -1.85
#